data_AF-A0A2P4PYL8-F1
#
_entry.id   AF-A0A2P4PYL8-F1
#
_cell.length_a   1.000
_cell.length_b   1.000
_cell.length_c   1.000
_cell.angle_alpha   90.00
_cell.angle_beta   90.00
_cell.angle_gamma   90.00
#
_symmetry.space_group_name_H-M   'P 1'
#
loop_
_entity.id
_entity.type
_entity.pdbx_description
1 polymer ?
#
loop_
_entity_poly.entity_id
_entity_poly.type
_entity_poly.pdbx_seq_one_letter_code
_entity_poly.pdbx_strand_id
1 'polypeptide(L)'
;MFIDIRTSLFAIYLFLIGDSSALSNWSYAGNPSIAVLIVLFSLLIVVYLMNLLIGLLNNAIEEDNNRISYLIQKAEQTWFPEVIHYYADIDKTRREVERLIKEGKWDTKEFAEMREKLLKELQIKHDPINNEVVLKKLSVLEGKLEKLEKLEKLLEEIHAK
;
A
#
# COMPACT_ATOMS: atom_id res chain seq x y z
N MET A 1 4.04 43.87 -0.44
CA MET A 1 3.21 42.65 -0.48
C MET A 1 2.22 42.51 0.68
N PHE A 2 2.29 43.30 1.77
CA PHE A 2 1.33 43.23 2.89
C PHE A 2 0.33 44.40 2.87
N ILE A 3 -0.35 44.62 1.74
CA ILE A 3 -1.26 45.77 1.57
C ILE A 3 -2.71 45.37 1.87
N ASP A 4 -3.08 44.14 1.52
CA ASP A 4 -4.39 43.55 1.76
C ASP A 4 -4.25 42.10 2.22
N ILE A 5 -5.33 41.49 2.70
CA ILE A 5 -5.30 40.13 3.27
C ILE A 5 -4.83 39.09 2.23
N ARG A 6 -5.18 39.25 0.95
CA ARG A 6 -4.87 38.28 -0.10
C ARG A 6 -3.38 38.37 -0.45
N THR A 7 -2.86 39.57 -0.64
CA THR A 7 -1.43 39.78 -0.90
C THR A 7 -0.59 39.40 0.32
N SER A 8 -1.09 39.61 1.54
CA SER A 8 -0.44 39.20 2.78
C SER A 8 -0.34 37.68 2.93
N LEU A 9 -1.41 36.94 2.63
CA LEU A 9 -1.39 35.47 2.63
C LEU A 9 -0.40 34.92 1.60
N PHE A 10 -0.37 35.52 0.41
CA PHE A 10 0.61 35.15 -0.63
C PHE A 10 2.05 35.45 -0.20
N ALA A 11 2.29 36.57 0.47
CA ALA A 11 3.59 36.91 1.03
C ALA A 11 4.03 35.91 2.11
N ILE A 12 3.13 35.46 2.98
CA ILE A 12 3.42 34.43 3.98
C ILE A 12 3.79 33.11 3.31
N TYR A 13 3.08 32.71 2.26
CA TYR A 13 3.41 31.51 1.49
C TYR A 13 4.81 31.59 0.87
N LEU A 14 5.14 32.70 0.20
CA LEU A 14 6.47 32.95 -0.36
C LEU A 14 7.55 32.92 0.73
N PHE A 15 7.27 33.51 1.89
CA PHE A 15 8.18 33.49 3.02
C PHE A 15 8.41 32.07 3.57
N LEU A 16 7.36 31.23 3.66
CA LEU A 16 7.45 29.84 4.13
C LEU A 16 8.35 28.97 3.25
N ILE A 17 8.37 29.22 1.93
CA ILE A 17 9.24 28.51 0.97
C ILE A 17 10.65 29.14 0.86
N GLY A 18 10.94 30.18 1.65
CA GLY A 18 12.25 30.85 1.72
C GLY A 18 12.45 32.00 0.74
N ASP A 19 11.40 32.49 0.07
CA ASP A 19 11.50 33.63 -0.84
C ASP A 19 11.50 34.96 -0.07
N SER A 20 12.69 35.56 -0.01
CA SER A 20 12.93 36.87 0.62
C SER A 20 12.17 38.04 -0.03
N SER A 21 11.68 37.88 -1.27
CA SER A 21 10.89 38.91 -1.96
C SER A 21 9.60 39.24 -1.22
N ALA A 22 9.09 38.32 -0.40
CA ALA A 22 7.98 38.51 0.52
C ALA A 22 8.15 39.73 1.45
N LEU A 23 9.39 40.00 1.87
CA LEU A 23 9.76 41.04 2.81
C LEU A 23 10.40 42.27 2.12
N SER A 24 10.45 42.30 0.79
CA SER A 24 11.11 43.37 0.00
C SER A 24 10.62 44.78 0.32
N ASN A 25 9.35 44.93 0.72
CA ASN A 25 8.77 46.23 1.10
C ASN A 25 9.13 46.70 2.52
N TRP A 26 9.81 45.89 3.33
CA TRP A 26 10.11 46.21 4.72
C TRP A 26 11.57 46.60 4.91
N SER A 27 11.80 47.86 5.30
CA SER A 27 13.12 48.27 5.80
C SER A 27 13.25 47.87 7.27
N TYR A 28 14.07 46.86 7.54
CA TYR A 28 14.34 46.37 8.89
C TYR A 28 14.90 47.45 9.84
N ALA A 29 15.47 48.52 9.28
CA ALA A 29 16.04 49.64 10.02
C ALA A 29 14.98 50.58 10.64
N GLY A 30 13.76 50.61 10.11
CA GLY A 30 12.72 51.55 10.54
C GLY A 30 11.88 51.08 11.72
N ASN A 31 11.83 49.78 12.00
CA ASN A 31 10.92 49.20 13.00
C ASN A 31 11.48 47.91 13.63
N PRO A 32 12.14 48.00 14.81
CA PRO A 32 12.78 46.86 15.45
C PRO A 32 11.78 45.75 15.84
N SER A 33 10.54 46.09 16.18
CA SER A 33 9.52 45.12 16.57
C SER A 33 9.17 44.13 15.46
N ILE A 34 9.15 44.57 14.20
CA ILE A 34 8.88 43.70 13.04
C ILE A 34 10.07 42.78 12.77
N ALA A 35 11.30 43.29 12.93
CA ALA A 35 12.49 42.45 12.81
C ALA A 35 12.47 41.30 13.83
N VAL A 36 12.10 41.59 15.09
CA VAL A 36 11.94 40.57 16.13
C VAL A 36 10.84 39.57 15.79
N LEU A 37 9.68 40.03 15.30
CA LEU A 37 8.57 39.16 14.92
C LEU A 37 8.95 38.22 13.77
N ILE A 38 9.65 38.72 12.74
CA ILE A 38 10.12 37.92 11.60
C ILE A 38 11.08 36.84 12.08
N VAL A 39 12.06 37.19 12.92
CA VAL A 39 13.04 36.23 13.46
C VAL A 39 12.35 35.14 14.28
N LEU A 40 11.43 35.52 15.18
CA LEU A 40 10.67 34.57 15.99
C LEU A 40 9.78 33.66 15.13
N PHE A 41 9.10 34.24 14.14
CA PHE A 41 8.23 33.51 13.24
C PHE A 41 9.02 32.52 12.37
N SER A 42 10.17 32.92 11.81
CA SER A 42 11.09 32.01 11.10
C SER A 42 11.54 30.86 12.00
N LEU A 43 11.95 31.15 13.23
CA LEU A 43 12.43 30.13 14.17
C LEU A 43 11.31 29.12 14.50
N LEU A 44 10.09 29.60 14.72
CA LEU A 44 8.93 28.76 14.98
C LEU A 44 8.56 27.89 13.78
N ILE A 45 8.55 28.43 12.56
CA ILE A 45 8.24 27.64 11.35
C ILE A 45 9.30 26.56 11.13
N VAL A 46 10.58 26.91 11.21
CA VAL A 46 11.67 25.96 10.97
C VAL A 46 11.60 24.81 11.96
N VAL A 47 11.38 25.09 13.24
CA VAL A 47 11.28 24.02 14.25
C VAL A 47 9.96 23.26 14.13
N TYR A 48 8.82 23.94 14.08
CA TYR A 48 7.51 23.29 14.14
C TYR A 48 7.14 22.60 12.82
N LEU A 49 7.19 23.33 11.71
CA LEU A 49 6.70 22.86 10.42
C LEU A 49 7.61 21.80 9.82
N MET A 50 8.94 21.95 9.95
CA MET A 50 9.87 20.91 9.47
C MET A 50 9.77 19.64 10.31
N ASN A 51 9.67 19.74 11.64
CA ASN A 51 9.52 18.55 12.48
C ASN A 51 8.19 17.83 12.20
N LEU A 52 7.10 18.58 12.01
CA LEU A 52 5.81 18.03 11.63
C LEU A 52 5.86 17.35 10.25
N LEU A 53 6.42 18.04 9.25
CA LEU A 53 6.51 17.52 7.89
C LEU A 53 7.40 16.28 7.82
N ILE A 54 8.55 16.30 8.48
CA ILE A 54 9.47 15.15 8.58
C ILE A 54 8.77 13.98 9.26
N GLY A 55 8.05 14.21 10.36
CA GLY A 55 7.31 13.16 11.06
C GLY A 55 6.21 12.52 10.20
N LEU A 56 5.42 13.34 9.52
CA LEU A 56 4.37 12.86 8.60
C LEU A 56 4.97 12.11 7.40
N LEU A 57 6.05 12.65 6.83
CA LEU A 57 6.74 12.02 5.71
C LEU A 57 7.37 10.70 6.11
N ASN A 58 7.99 10.63 7.30
CA ASN A 58 8.56 9.39 7.83
C ASN A 58 7.49 8.31 8.00
N ASN A 59 6.32 8.68 8.54
CA ASN A 59 5.20 7.75 8.70
C ASN A 59 4.67 7.23 7.34
N ALA A 60 4.52 8.13 6.36
CA ALA A 60 4.09 7.73 5.02
C ALA A 60 5.12 6.85 4.29
N ILE A 61 6.43 7.14 4.47
CA ILE A 61 7.50 6.29 3.94
C ILE A 61 7.49 4.93 4.61
N GLU A 62 7.27 4.85 5.92
CA GLU A 62 7.23 3.57 6.66
C GLU A 62 6.08 2.68 6.17
N GLU A 63 4.92 3.26 5.87
CA GLU A 63 3.77 2.53 5.32
C GLU A 63 4.04 1.96 3.91
N ASP A 64 4.80 2.67 3.07
CA ASP A 64 5.15 2.25 1.70
C ASP A 64 6.56 1.64 1.57
N ASN A 65 7.28 1.41 2.68
CA ASN A 65 8.60 0.77 2.69
C ASN A 65 8.47 -0.75 2.51
N ASN A 66 7.84 -1.16 1.42
CA ASN A 66 7.69 -2.55 1.05
C ASN A 66 8.74 -2.93 0.00
N ARG A 67 9.64 -3.84 0.39
CA ARG A 67 10.68 -4.39 -0.50
C ARG A 67 10.10 -5.00 -1.77
N ILE A 68 8.88 -5.56 -1.73
CA ILE A 68 8.21 -6.13 -2.90
C ILE A 68 7.78 -5.03 -3.86
N SER A 69 7.12 -3.97 -3.36
CA SER A 69 6.72 -2.80 -4.16
C SER A 69 7.93 -2.12 -4.82
N TYR A 70 9.05 -2.00 -4.09
CA TYR A 70 10.31 -1.50 -4.63
C TYR A 70 10.83 -2.36 -5.80
N LEU A 71 10.79 -3.69 -5.67
CA LEU A 71 11.25 -4.59 -6.73
C LEU A 71 10.32 -4.58 -7.96
N ILE A 72 9.01 -4.44 -7.76
CA ILE A 72 8.03 -4.29 -8.85
C ILE A 72 8.30 -3.00 -9.63
N GLN A 73 8.40 -1.86 -8.94
CA GLN A 73 8.66 -0.56 -9.56
C GLN A 73 10.01 -0.55 -10.30
N LYS A 74 11.02 -1.23 -9.74
CA LYS A 74 12.34 -1.34 -10.36
C LYS A 74 12.35 -2.28 -11.57
N ALA A 75 11.48 -3.29 -11.60
CA ALA A 75 11.32 -4.21 -12.74
C ALA A 75 10.53 -3.58 -13.91
N GLU A 76 9.66 -2.60 -13.64
CA GLU A 76 8.94 -1.84 -14.67
C GLU A 76 9.88 -0.96 -15.50
N GLN A 77 11.03 -0.59 -14.94
CA GLN A 77 12.09 0.11 -15.65
C GLN A 77 12.95 -0.85 -16.49
N THR A 78 13.05 -0.56 -17.79
CA THR A 78 13.71 -1.37 -18.83
C THR A 78 15.22 -1.61 -18.66
N TRP A 79 15.87 -1.00 -17.66
CA TRP A 79 17.28 -1.23 -17.34
C TRP A 79 17.50 -2.39 -16.37
N PHE A 80 16.43 -3.04 -15.92
CA PHE A 80 16.51 -4.18 -15.02
C PHE A 80 17.01 -5.44 -15.75
N PRO A 81 17.96 -6.21 -15.19
CA PRO A 81 18.38 -7.45 -15.81
C PRO A 81 17.19 -8.43 -15.88
N GLU A 82 17.03 -9.08 -17.02
CA GLU A 82 15.96 -10.04 -17.33
C GLU A 82 15.87 -11.19 -16.30
N VAL A 83 16.97 -11.43 -15.56
CA VAL A 83 17.06 -12.46 -14.50
C VAL A 83 17.76 -11.89 -13.27
N ILE A 84 17.06 -11.82 -12.12
CA ILE A 84 17.69 -11.69 -10.81
C ILE A 84 18.01 -13.10 -10.31
N HIS A 85 19.28 -13.45 -10.18
CA HIS A 85 19.67 -14.69 -9.51
C HIS A 85 19.50 -14.54 -8.00
N TYR A 86 18.32 -14.87 -7.50
CA TYR A 86 18.12 -15.06 -6.07
C TYR A 86 18.50 -16.50 -5.69
N TYR A 87 19.36 -16.66 -4.70
CA TYR A 87 19.62 -17.97 -4.13
C TYR A 87 18.40 -18.36 -3.28
N ALA A 88 17.54 -19.21 -3.85
CA ALA A 88 16.44 -19.82 -3.14
C ALA A 88 16.80 -21.27 -2.84
N ASP A 89 16.82 -21.62 -1.56
CA ASP A 89 16.95 -23.00 -1.10
C ASP A 89 15.74 -23.79 -1.59
N ILE A 90 15.99 -24.81 -2.43
CA ILE A 90 14.95 -25.61 -3.07
C ILE A 90 14.05 -26.28 -2.03
N ASP A 91 14.60 -26.76 -0.91
CA ASP A 91 13.84 -27.47 0.11
C ASP A 91 12.97 -26.52 0.95
N LYS A 92 13.49 -25.32 1.26
CA LYS A 92 12.69 -24.26 1.91
C LYS A 92 11.57 -23.79 0.99
N THR A 93 11.88 -23.56 -0.29
CA THR A 93 10.91 -23.11 -1.28
C THR A 93 9.81 -24.15 -1.47
N ARG A 94 10.18 -25.43 -1.59
CA ARG A 94 9.22 -26.54 -1.70
C ARG A 94 8.26 -26.58 -0.52
N ARG A 95 8.77 -26.54 0.72
CA ARG A 95 7.94 -26.56 1.93
C ARG A 95 6.95 -25.39 1.99
N GLU A 96 7.40 -24.21 1.59
CA GLU A 96 6.57 -23.01 1.62
C GLU A 96 5.46 -23.03 0.56
N VAL A 97 5.78 -23.49 -0.66
CA VAL A 97 4.78 -23.68 -1.72
C VAL A 97 3.74 -24.71 -1.30
N GLU A 98 4.13 -25.84 -0.73
CA GLU A 98 3.21 -26.85 -0.19
C GLU A 98 2.31 -26.28 0.93
N ARG A 99 2.85 -25.42 1.80
CA ARG A 99 2.08 -24.72 2.84
C ARG A 99 1.02 -23.80 2.21
N LEU A 100 1.39 -23.01 1.21
CA LEU A 100 0.48 -22.10 0.51
C LEU A 100 -0.64 -22.85 -0.23
N ILE A 101 -0.34 -24.01 -0.81
CA ILE A 101 -1.32 -24.89 -1.45
C ILE A 101 -2.33 -25.39 -0.41
N LYS A 102 -1.86 -25.92 0.74
CA LYS A 102 -2.70 -26.38 1.85
C LYS A 102 -3.58 -25.28 2.44
N GLU A 103 -3.08 -24.05 2.46
CA GLU A 103 -3.83 -22.87 2.91
C GLU A 103 -4.80 -22.33 1.84
N GLY A 104 -4.77 -22.85 0.61
CA GLY A 104 -5.58 -22.38 -0.51
C GLY A 104 -5.20 -20.98 -0.99
N LYS A 105 -3.97 -20.52 -0.69
CA LYS A 105 -3.46 -19.19 -1.06
C LYS A 105 -2.59 -19.21 -2.33
N TRP A 106 -2.24 -20.40 -2.83
CA TRP A 106 -1.39 -20.58 -3.99
C TRP A 106 -2.07 -20.22 -5.32
N ASP A 107 -3.36 -20.54 -5.45
CA ASP A 107 -4.13 -20.43 -6.68
C ASP A 107 -4.72 -19.01 -6.90
N THR A 108 -3.85 -17.99 -6.99
CA THR A 108 -4.22 -16.63 -7.39
C THR A 108 -4.38 -16.50 -8.92
N LYS A 109 -4.89 -15.38 -9.44
CA LYS A 109 -5.00 -15.13 -10.90
C LYS A 109 -3.71 -14.62 -11.53
N GLU A 110 -2.79 -14.09 -10.74
CA GLU A 110 -1.58 -13.41 -11.22
C GLU A 110 -0.43 -14.41 -11.43
N PHE A 111 0.40 -14.20 -12.46
CA PHE A 111 1.60 -15.01 -12.71
C PHE A 111 1.35 -16.54 -12.82
N ALA A 112 0.26 -16.96 -13.47
CA ALA A 112 -0.09 -18.38 -13.62
C ALA A 112 1.02 -19.19 -14.30
N GLU A 113 1.57 -18.71 -15.41
CA GLU A 113 2.64 -19.38 -16.16
C GLU A 113 3.91 -19.57 -15.33
N MET A 114 4.29 -18.56 -14.53
CA MET A 114 5.48 -18.62 -13.69
C MET A 114 5.32 -19.62 -12.55
N ARG A 115 4.13 -19.73 -11.97
CA ARG A 115 3.81 -20.70 -10.91
C ARG A 115 3.86 -22.13 -11.43
N GLU A 116 3.29 -22.40 -12.61
CA GLU A 116 3.38 -23.72 -13.25
C GLU A 116 4.83 -24.13 -13.52
N LYS A 117 5.63 -23.19 -14.03
CA LYS A 117 7.07 -23.41 -14.24
C LYS A 117 7.78 -23.71 -12.91
N LEU A 118 7.46 -22.97 -11.84
CA LEU A 118 8.05 -23.21 -10.52
C LEU A 118 7.67 -24.58 -9.94
N LEU A 119 6.40 -25.00 -10.05
CA LEU A 119 5.95 -26.31 -9.59
C LEU A 119 6.70 -27.45 -10.28
N LYS A 120 6.95 -27.30 -11.58
CA LYS A 120 7.73 -28.24 -12.38
C LYS A 120 9.19 -28.33 -11.90
N GLU A 121 9.84 -27.19 -11.67
CA GLU A 121 11.23 -27.15 -11.15
C GLU A 121 11.33 -27.73 -9.73
N LEU A 122 10.34 -27.47 -8.87
CA LEU A 122 10.28 -28.00 -7.51
C LEU A 122 9.82 -29.47 -7.44
N GLN A 123 9.36 -30.05 -8.55
CA GLN A 123 8.79 -31.39 -8.67
C GLN A 123 7.56 -31.61 -7.77
N ILE A 124 6.75 -30.57 -7.58
CA ILE A 124 5.52 -30.62 -6.80
C ILE A 124 4.38 -30.98 -7.75
N LYS A 125 3.64 -32.06 -7.44
CA LYS A 125 2.37 -32.36 -8.12
C LYS A 125 1.26 -31.54 -7.46
N HIS A 126 0.80 -30.51 -8.15
CA HIS A 126 -0.36 -29.72 -7.75
C HIS A 126 -1.45 -29.88 -8.80
N ASP A 127 -2.66 -30.23 -8.36
CA ASP A 127 -3.86 -30.20 -9.19
C ASP A 127 -4.77 -29.12 -8.58
N PRO A 128 -4.97 -27.98 -9.26
CA PRO A 128 -5.80 -26.89 -8.73
C PRO A 128 -7.26 -27.31 -8.50
N ILE A 129 -7.72 -28.40 -9.14
CA ILE A 129 -9.08 -28.94 -8.98
C ILE A 129 -9.16 -29.87 -7.77
N ASN A 130 -8.08 -30.61 -7.44
CA ASN A 130 -8.04 -31.58 -6.33
C ASN A 130 -7.57 -30.96 -5.00
N ASN A 131 -7.64 -29.65 -4.84
CA ASN A 131 -7.28 -29.01 -3.58
C ASN A 131 -8.30 -29.43 -2.50
N GLU A 132 -7.84 -30.12 -1.44
CA GLU A 132 -8.67 -30.54 -0.29
C GLU A 132 -9.51 -29.39 0.28
N VAL A 133 -9.02 -28.15 0.18
CA VAL A 133 -9.75 -26.95 0.63
C VAL A 133 -10.96 -26.68 -0.25
N VAL A 134 -10.85 -26.84 -1.56
CA VAL A 134 -11.96 -26.68 -2.52
C VAL A 134 -12.98 -27.80 -2.31
N LEU A 135 -12.52 -29.05 -2.16
CA LEU A 135 -13.37 -30.20 -1.84
C LEU A 135 -14.14 -30.01 -0.52
N LYS A 136 -13.46 -29.57 0.55
CA LYS A 136 -14.13 -29.26 1.83
C LYS A 136 -15.14 -28.12 1.72
N LYS A 137 -14.84 -27.08 0.93
CA LYS A 137 -15.79 -25.99 0.70
C LYS A 137 -17.00 -26.46 -0.11
N LEU A 138 -16.79 -27.31 -1.12
CA LEU A 138 -17.86 -27.91 -1.92
C LEU A 138 -18.77 -28.81 -1.08
N SER A 139 -18.21 -29.70 -0.25
CA SER A 139 -19.02 -30.56 0.62
C SER A 139 -19.85 -29.77 1.63
N VAL A 140 -19.32 -28.64 2.13
CA VAL A 140 -20.07 -27.72 3.01
C VAL A 140 -21.20 -27.00 2.26
N LEU A 141 -20.98 -26.63 0.99
CA LEU A 141 -21.99 -26.02 0.13
C LEU A 141 -23.10 -27.01 -0.23
N GLU A 142 -22.74 -28.24 -0.60
CA GLU A 142 -23.69 -29.32 -0.88
C GLU A 142 -24.61 -29.57 0.33
N GLY A 143 -24.04 -29.69 1.54
CA GLY A 143 -24.83 -29.88 2.76
C GLY A 143 -25.73 -28.69 3.12
N LYS A 144 -25.41 -27.46 2.67
CA LYS A 144 -26.30 -26.29 2.80
C LYS A 144 -27.42 -26.31 1.77
N LEU A 145 -27.11 -26.73 0.54
CA LEU A 145 -28.08 -26.86 -0.54
C LEU A 145 -29.17 -27.88 -0.19
N GLU A 146 -28.80 -29.05 0.34
CA GLU A 146 -29.78 -30.05 0.80
C GLU A 146 -30.72 -29.51 1.89
N LYS A 147 -30.22 -28.66 2.79
CA LYS A 147 -31.05 -28.04 3.84
C LYS A 147 -32.02 -27.03 3.26
N LEU A 148 -31.59 -26.25 2.25
CA LEU A 148 -32.46 -25.31 1.54
C LEU A 148 -33.55 -26.04 0.77
N GLU A 149 -33.21 -27.12 0.07
CA GLU A 149 -34.18 -27.92 -0.70
C GLU A 149 -35.23 -28.58 0.22
N LYS A 150 -34.84 -29.02 1.43
CA LYS A 150 -35.78 -29.49 2.45
C LYS A 150 -36.70 -28.38 2.96
N LEU A 151 -36.19 -27.16 3.12
CA LEU A 151 -37.00 -26.00 3.53
C LEU A 151 -38.01 -25.62 2.44
N GLU A 152 -37.59 -25.66 1.18
CA GLU A 152 -38.43 -25.35 0.02
C GLU A 152 -39.60 -26.33 -0.09
N LYS A 153 -39.34 -27.64 0.05
CA LYS A 153 -40.40 -28.66 0.09
C LYS A 153 -41.41 -28.44 1.24
N LEU A 154 -40.92 -28.06 2.43
CA LEU A 154 -41.81 -27.74 3.55
C LEU A 154 -42.65 -26.48 3.29
N LEU A 155 -42.11 -25.50 2.57
CA LEU A 155 -42.83 -24.28 2.21
C LEU A 155 -43.94 -24.55 1.17
N GLU A 156 -43.67 -25.43 0.20
CA GLU A 156 -44.66 -25.89 -0.78
C GLU A 156 -45.79 -26.67 -0.11
N GLU A 157 -45.48 -27.57 0.84
CA GLU A 157 -46.50 -28.31 1.61
C GLU A 157 -47.39 -27.40 2.47
N ILE A 158 -46.86 -26.29 2.99
CA ILE A 158 -47.64 -25.30 3.74
C ILE A 158 -48.54 -24.48 2.80
N HIS A 159 -48.08 -24.14 1.60
CA HIS A 159 -48.88 -23.39 0.62
C HIS A 159 -49.96 -24.22 -0.07
N ALA A 160 -49.80 -25.55 -0.13
CA ALA A 160 -50.78 -26.46 -0.71
C ALA A 160 -51.95 -26.82 0.24
N LYS A 161 -51.93 -26.31 1.47
CA LYS A 161 -52.89 -26.62 2.54
C LYS A 161 -53.75 -25.40 2.90
#